data_AF-A0A379YTU1-F1
#
_entry.id   AF-A0A379YTU1-F1
#
_cell.length_a   1.000
_cell.length_b   1.000
_cell.length_c   1.000
_cell.angle_alpha   90.00
_cell.angle_beta   90.00
_cell.angle_gamma   90.00
#
_symmetry.space_group_name_H-M   'P 1'
#
loop_
_entity.id
_entity.type
_entity.pdbx_description
1 polymer ?
#
loop_
_entity_poly.entity_id
_entity_poly.type
_entity_poly.pdbx_seq_one_letter_code
_entity_poly.pdbx_strand_id
1 'polypeptide(L)'
;MVDLSISQIGALILLRNFKLSNLLESKIMGASLNADVWHLRCKKDELLKLQKELAVKLKQNEQNSSLGLVLEEIDEICKKYK
;
A
#
# COMPACT_ATOMS: atom_id res chain seq x y z
N MET A 1 12.01 9.94 2.15
CA MET A 1 10.73 9.34 2.59
C MET A 1 9.62 10.00 1.80
N VAL A 2 8.50 9.30 1.60
CA VAL A 2 7.34 9.81 0.87
C VAL A 2 6.07 9.59 1.70
N ASP A 3 5.07 10.43 1.47
CA ASP A 3 3.76 10.29 2.11
C ASP A 3 2.92 9.29 1.31
N LEU A 4 2.42 8.29 2.03
CA LEU A 4 1.53 7.24 1.57
C LEU A 4 0.15 7.52 2.18
N SER A 5 -0.71 8.19 1.42
CA SER A 5 -2.12 8.37 1.76
C SER A 5 -2.92 7.22 1.16
N ILE A 6 -3.31 6.25 1.98
CA ILE A 6 -3.97 5.02 1.53
C ILE A 6 -5.21 4.76 2.40
N SER A 7 -6.23 4.15 1.82
CA SER A 7 -7.38 3.68 2.59
C SER A 7 -6.95 2.71 3.69
N GLN A 8 -7.66 2.72 4.82
CA GLN A 8 -7.43 1.78 5.92
C GLN A 8 -7.46 0.33 5.41
N ILE A 9 -8.45 0.01 4.57
CA ILE A 9 -8.59 -1.32 3.96
C ILE A 9 -7.37 -1.64 3.09
N GLY A 10 -6.92 -0.70 2.26
CA GLY A 10 -5.74 -0.87 1.43
C GLY A 10 -4.48 -1.14 2.23
N ALA A 11 -4.27 -0.40 3.32
CA ALA A 11 -3.15 -0.63 4.24
C ALA A 11 -3.19 -2.01 4.89
N LEU A 12 -4.37 -2.48 5.32
CA LEU A 12 -4.53 -3.81 5.91
C LEU A 12 -4.33 -4.93 4.89
N ILE A 13 -4.78 -4.74 3.65
CA ILE A 13 -4.50 -5.67 2.54
C ILE A 13 -3.00 -5.75 2.28
N LEU A 14 -2.29 -4.60 2.27
CA LEU A 14 -0.84 -4.58 2.14
C LEU A 14 -0.16 -5.37 3.26
N LEU A 15 -0.54 -5.11 4.51
CA LEU A 15 0.00 -5.81 5.68
C LEU A 15 -0.21 -7.33 5.62
N ARG A 16 -1.39 -7.77 5.19
CA ARG A 16 -1.73 -9.20 5.13
C ARG A 16 -1.05 -9.94 3.97
N ASN A 17 -0.81 -9.26 2.85
CA ASN A 17 -0.40 -9.91 1.60
C ASN A 17 1.08 -9.69 1.25
N PHE A 18 1.75 -8.71 1.82
CA PHE A 18 3.11 -8.33 1.43
C PHE A 18 4.01 -8.24 2.65
N LYS A 19 5.30 -8.51 2.43
CA LYS A 19 6.31 -8.31 3.47
C LYS A 19 6.72 -6.85 3.47
N LEU A 20 6.14 -6.08 4.39
CA LEU A 20 6.45 -4.67 4.56
C LEU A 20 7.74 -4.46 5.35
N SER A 21 8.32 -3.27 5.29
CA SER A 21 9.40 -2.89 6.21
C SER A 21 8.84 -2.65 7.61
N ASN A 22 9.67 -2.86 8.63
CA ASN A 22 9.32 -2.58 10.02
C ASN A 22 8.77 -1.15 10.24
N LEU A 23 9.24 -0.19 9.43
CA LEU A 23 8.75 1.18 9.49
C LEU A 23 7.28 1.25 9.04
N LEU A 24 6.98 0.77 7.84
CA LEU A 24 5.63 0.84 7.29
C LEU A 24 4.66 -0.02 8.10
N GLU A 25 5.08 -1.21 8.53
CA GLU A 25 4.33 -2.07 9.43
C GLU A 25 4.00 -1.38 10.76
N SER A 26 4.99 -0.77 11.41
CA SER A 26 4.77 0.00 12.65
C SER A 26 3.81 1.17 12.45
N LYS A 27 3.87 1.86 11.30
CA LYS A 27 2.96 2.96 10.98
C LYS A 27 1.53 2.49 10.75
N ILE A 28 1.34 1.34 10.11
CA ILE A 28 0.02 0.70 9.92
C ILE A 28 -0.55 0.26 11.27
N MET A 29 0.25 -0.42 12.09
CA MET A 29 -0.20 -0.94 13.39
C MET A 29 -0.51 0.17 14.41
N GLY A 30 0.16 1.32 14.29
CA GLY A 30 -0.08 2.49 15.14
C GLY A 30 -1.12 3.48 14.61
N ALA A 31 -1.74 3.21 13.45
CA ALA A 31 -2.73 4.11 12.87
C ALA A 31 -4.08 4.01 13.58
N SER A 32 -4.78 5.15 13.71
CA SER A 32 -6.09 5.21 14.35
C SER A 32 -7.13 4.47 13.52
N LEU A 33 -7.88 3.55 14.14
CA LEU A 33 -8.94 2.78 13.47
C LEU A 33 -10.16 3.62 13.09
N ASN A 34 -10.25 4.88 13.53
CA ASN A 34 -11.39 5.76 13.29
C ASN A 34 -11.26 6.59 11.99
N ALA A 35 -10.19 6.39 11.22
CA ALA A 35 -9.93 7.13 9.99
C ALA A 35 -10.00 6.20 8.78
N ASP A 36 -10.83 6.56 7.79
CA ASP A 36 -11.00 5.80 6.54
C ASP A 36 -9.75 5.84 5.66
N VAL A 37 -8.97 6.93 5.78
CA VAL A 37 -7.70 7.14 5.07
C VAL A 37 -6.59 7.38 6.09
N TRP A 38 -5.49 6.67 5.89
CA TRP A 38 -4.28 6.80 6.69
C TRP A 38 -3.18 7.53 5.91
N HIS A 39 -2.59 8.51 6.57
CA HIS A 39 -1.44 9.26 6.07
C HIS A 39 -0.16 8.73 6.71
N LEU A 40 0.48 7.78 6.02
CA LEU A 40 1.65 7.06 6.50
C LEU A 40 2.93 7.61 5.84
N ARG A 41 4.09 7.32 6.42
CA ARG A 41 5.38 7.57 5.77
C ARG A 41 6.09 6.27 5.45
N CYS A 42 6.56 6.13 4.21
CA CYS A 42 7.35 4.98 3.78
C CYS A 42 8.59 5.41 2.98
N LYS A 43 9.46 4.45 2.65
CA LYS A 43 10.58 4.69 1.75
C LYS A 43 10.07 4.71 0.30
N LYS A 44 10.60 5.60 -0.53
CA LYS A 44 10.25 5.68 -1.97
C LYS A 44 10.46 4.33 -2.66
N ASP A 45 11.60 3.69 -2.40
CA ASP A 45 11.93 2.39 -3.00
C ASP A 45 10.98 1.28 -2.55
N GLU A 46 10.52 1.33 -1.29
CA GLU A 46 9.52 0.40 -0.77
C GLU A 46 8.18 0.59 -1.47
N LEU A 47 7.74 1.84 -1.66
CA LEU A 47 6.52 2.17 -2.39
C LEU A 47 6.56 1.63 -3.84
N LEU A 48 7.66 1.89 -4.56
CA LEU A 48 7.84 1.41 -5.93
C LEU A 48 7.93 -0.12 -6.02
N LYS A 49 8.50 -0.75 -4.99
CA LYS A 49 8.54 -2.22 -4.88
C LYS A 49 7.14 -2.79 -4.67
N LEU A 50 6.35 -2.21 -3.75
CA LEU A 50 4.97 -2.62 -3.50
C LEU A 50 4.11 -2.50 -4.75
N GLN A 51 4.25 -1.40 -5.51
CA GLN A 51 3.55 -1.22 -6.79
C GLN A 51 3.82 -2.38 -7.76
N LYS A 52 5.10 -2.76 -7.94
CA LYS A 52 5.48 -3.86 -8.83
C LYS A 52 4.97 -5.21 -8.33
N GLU A 53 5.11 -5.48 -7.03
CA GLU A 53 4.64 -6.74 -6.43
C GLU A 53 3.12 -6.88 -6.50
N LEU A 54 2.37 -5.78 -6.30
CA LEU A 54 0.92 -5.73 -6.49
C LEU A 54 0.53 -6.08 -7.92
N ALA A 55 1.15 -5.45 -8.92
CA ALA A 55 0.88 -5.73 -10.32
C ALA A 55 1.18 -7.19 -10.71
N VAL A 56 2.27 -7.78 -10.18
CA VAL A 56 2.60 -9.19 -10.40
C VAL A 56 1.58 -10.11 -9.74
N LYS A 57 1.22 -9.87 -8.48
CA LYS A 57 0.22 -10.68 -7.77
C LYS A 57 -1.17 -10.60 -8.40
N LEU A 58 -1.57 -9.42 -8.87
CA LEU A 58 -2.86 -9.24 -9.54
C LEU A 58 -2.92 -10.05 -10.85
N LYS A 59 -1.85 -10.07 -11.64
CA LYS A 59 -1.74 -10.91 -12.85
C LYS A 59 -1.79 -12.40 -12.54
N GLN A 60 -1.22 -12.83 -11.42
CA GLN A 60 -1.26 -14.23 -10.99
C GLN A 60 -2.61 -14.63 -10.38
N ASN A 61 -3.42 -13.66 -9.96
CA ASN A 61 -4.64 -13.88 -9.22
C ASN A 61 -5.73 -12.93 -9.73
N GLU A 62 -6.08 -13.08 -11.02
CA GLU A 62 -6.97 -12.19 -11.77
C GLU A 62 -8.36 -11.99 -11.13
N GLN A 63 -8.77 -12.85 -10.19
CA GLN A 63 -10.07 -12.76 -9.51
C GLN A 63 -10.06 -11.88 -8.24
N ASN A 64 -8.90 -11.38 -7.78
CA ASN A 64 -8.84 -10.62 -6.53
C ASN A 64 -9.09 -9.12 -6.74
N SER A 65 -10.38 -8.75 -6.83
CA SER A 65 -10.84 -7.37 -7.01
C SER A 65 -10.26 -6.39 -5.98
N SER A 66 -9.99 -6.85 -4.75
CA SER A 66 -9.44 -6.01 -3.69
C SER A 66 -8.00 -5.59 -3.96
N LEU A 67 -7.18 -6.47 -4.54
CA LEU A 67 -5.79 -6.13 -4.91
C LEU A 67 -5.73 -5.12 -6.06
N GLY A 68 -6.71 -5.16 -6.97
CA GLY A 68 -6.84 -4.18 -8.05
C GLY A 68 -7.05 -2.76 -7.51
N LEU A 69 -7.98 -2.60 -6.56
CA LEU A 69 -8.24 -1.31 -5.92
C LEU A 69 -7.01 -0.77 -5.17
N VAL A 70 -6.30 -1.64 -4.43
CA VAL A 70 -5.06 -1.22 -3.75
C VAL A 70 -3.98 -0.82 -4.74
N LEU A 71 -3.86 -1.51 -5.88
CA LEU A 71 -2.91 -1.13 -6.92
C LEU A 71 -3.24 0.25 -7.51
N GLU A 72 -4.51 0.57 -7.76
CA GLU A 72 -4.92 1.89 -8.23
C GLU A 72 -4.55 3.00 -7.23
N GLU A 73 -4.81 2.80 -5.94
CA GLU A 73 -4.41 3.74 -4.89
C GLU A 73 -2.88 3.96 -4.88
N ILE A 74 -2.11 2.88 -4.90
CA ILE A 74 -0.63 2.96 -4.92
C ILE A 74 -0.12 3.61 -6.21
N ASP A 75 -0.71 3.32 -7.36
CA ASP A 75 -0.35 3.91 -8.65
C ASP A 75 -0.54 5.42 -8.65
N GLU A 76 -1.67 5.92 -8.13
CA GLU A 76 -1.94 7.35 -7.99
C GLU A 76 -0.92 8.05 -7.07
N ILE A 77 -0.52 7.39 -5.99
CA ILE A 77 0.52 7.92 -5.09
C ILE A 77 1.88 7.93 -5.80
N CYS A 78 2.25 6.84 -6.49
CA CYS A 78 3.49 6.73 -7.24
C CYS A 78 3.62 7.80 -8.34
N LYS A 79 2.51 8.21 -8.98
CA LYS A 79 2.52 9.31 -9.97
C LYS A 79 3.06 10.62 -9.38
N LYS A 80 2.85 10.88 -8.09
CA LYS A 80 3.31 12.12 -7.41
C LYS A 80 4.81 12.13 -7.12
N TYR A 81 5.45 10.97 -7.16
CA TYR A 81 6.86 10.81 -6.79
C TYR A 81 7.74 10.29 -7.94
N LYS A 82 7.21 10.27 -9.17
CA LYS A 82 7.98 9.97 -10.38
C LYS A 82 9.05 11.03 -10.61
#